data_AF-A0AAU9IHM6-F1
#
_entry.id   AF-A0AAU9IHM6-F1
#
_cell.length_a   1.000
_cell.length_b   1.000
_cell.length_c   1.000
_cell.angle_alpha   90.00
_cell.angle_beta   90.00
_cell.angle_gamma   90.00
#
_symmetry.space_group_name_H-M   'P 1'
#
loop_
_entity.id
_entity.type
_entity.pdbx_description
1 polymer ?
#
loop_
_entity_poly.entity_id
_entity_poly.type
_entity_poly.pdbx_seq_one_letter_code
_entity_poly.pdbx_strand_id
1 'polypeptide(L)'
;MADPGRIRLLNHRRKEKLKKLLIAELGIERIAQIEQEISNADSLFDQGYDFNQVFEIFKSNVSRNQTPTYKEFPTRPNAGYDEWAGVIKHQDEVQKLADLQHQIEETEKKKRYKEELDQIMHAKQQLRRSIEVRESQEIIRLQQIREKQAEFNKSRENYILQNRAVVARQIQDETISQRQQVLEQQKSMKQREQEEYQRQIDEERKKLSKSVDAEKRYIKSRQLEINNFNLKQLEIKKEEKERERELDRQYTKNAYDFKDAYEEKRQRFLDEFNNFYNKFDELQKSNNFNNITSIEARAKEDELKALEIQRNREEQLKQKEFEKRMSQINSEKFTREILNKQIQERQNALKKQAEEDRKYAQDILEKQKSLSENVIQERIQMREKQKEYLKSLKAQIKNKEIEKRNRYAMNEEERKINREDIEAFQKGALQLHSKVPGYISSPYSMIPAQSSPYHSRGNLELKLYNPSLNQSFSSSRSMTPIRSTSLARYGNNVLKF
;
A
#
# COMPACT_ATOMS: atom_id res chain seq x y z
N MET A 1 71.25 0.11 -8.79
CA MET A 1 71.98 -0.62 -9.85
C MET A 1 71.29 -0.32 -11.18
N ALA A 2 72.02 0.20 -12.17
CA ALA A 2 71.43 0.57 -13.46
C ALA A 2 71.05 -0.70 -14.26
N ASP A 3 69.87 -0.70 -14.86
CA ASP A 3 69.34 -1.80 -15.66
C ASP A 3 70.28 -2.10 -16.87
N PRO A 4 70.83 -3.33 -16.99
CA PRO A 4 71.70 -3.73 -18.08
C PRO A 4 71.08 -3.52 -19.47
N GLY A 5 69.76 -3.63 -19.60
CA GLY A 5 69.04 -3.38 -20.85
C GLY A 5 69.09 -1.91 -21.25
N ARG A 6 69.04 -1.00 -20.27
CA ARG A 6 69.10 0.44 -20.49
C ARG A 6 70.50 0.92 -20.89
N ILE A 7 71.55 0.31 -20.35
CA ILE A 7 72.95 0.60 -20.71
C ILE A 7 73.24 0.17 -22.15
N ARG A 8 72.81 -1.04 -22.56
CA ARG A 8 72.98 -1.54 -23.94
C ARG A 8 72.28 -0.65 -24.96
N LEU A 9 71.05 -0.19 -24.68
CA LEU A 9 70.32 0.71 -25.57
C LEU A 9 71.01 2.08 -25.69
N LEU A 10 71.61 2.57 -24.61
CA LEU A 10 72.34 3.83 -24.59
C LEU A 10 73.65 3.75 -25.40
N ASN A 11 74.43 2.68 -25.22
CA ASN A 11 75.66 2.43 -25.97
C ASN A 11 75.37 2.24 -27.46
N HIS A 12 74.29 1.53 -27.82
CA HIS A 12 73.85 1.39 -29.20
C HIS A 12 73.51 2.75 -29.85
N ARG A 13 72.76 3.62 -29.16
CA ARG A 13 72.47 4.98 -29.64
C ARG A 13 73.71 5.85 -29.78
N ARG A 14 74.68 5.70 -28.87
CA ARG A 14 75.98 6.41 -28.94
C ARG A 14 76.80 5.96 -30.15
N LYS A 15 76.88 4.65 -30.42
CA LYS A 15 77.56 4.09 -31.61
C LYS A 15 76.95 4.59 -32.92
N GLU A 16 75.62 4.59 -33.02
CA GLU A 16 74.92 5.13 -34.20
C GLU A 16 75.20 6.62 -34.41
N LYS A 17 75.26 7.40 -33.33
CA LYS A 17 75.62 8.82 -33.39
C LYS A 17 77.09 9.01 -33.81
N LEU A 18 78.00 8.21 -33.27
CA LEU A 18 79.43 8.23 -33.61
C LEU A 18 79.65 7.91 -35.10
N LYS A 19 78.97 6.87 -35.61
CA LYS A 19 79.01 6.47 -37.02
C LYS A 19 78.58 7.61 -37.94
N LYS A 20 77.46 8.25 -37.64
CA LYS A 20 76.95 9.37 -38.45
C LYS A 20 77.90 10.56 -38.48
N LEU A 21 78.53 10.89 -37.34
CA LEU A 21 79.47 12.01 -37.26
C LEU A 21 80.80 11.70 -37.97
N LEU A 22 81.34 10.49 -37.82
CA LEU A 22 82.56 10.08 -38.52
C LEU A 22 82.35 10.04 -40.04
N ILE A 23 81.19 9.55 -40.52
CA ILE A 23 80.85 9.59 -41.95
C ILE A 23 80.72 11.04 -42.45
N ALA A 24 80.11 11.92 -41.64
CA ALA A 24 79.95 13.32 -41.99
C ALA A 24 81.29 14.08 -42.10
N GLU A 25 82.27 13.78 -41.22
CA GLU A 25 83.57 14.45 -41.23
C GLU A 25 84.63 13.79 -42.14
N LEU A 26 84.61 12.46 -42.29
CA LEU A 26 85.66 11.70 -43.00
C LEU A 26 85.23 11.20 -44.39
N GLY A 27 83.95 11.34 -44.73
CA GLY A 27 83.39 10.97 -46.03
C GLY A 27 82.91 9.52 -46.14
N ILE A 28 82.03 9.27 -47.12
CA ILE A 28 81.37 7.97 -47.37
C ILE A 28 82.36 6.91 -47.85
N GLU A 29 83.47 7.29 -48.49
CA GLU A 29 84.48 6.37 -49.03
C GLU A 29 85.23 5.56 -47.96
N ARG A 30 85.11 5.95 -46.68
CA ARG A 30 85.81 5.32 -45.54
C ARG A 30 84.89 4.49 -44.62
N ILE A 31 83.66 4.19 -45.06
CA ILE A 31 82.65 3.48 -44.23
C ILE A 31 83.16 2.14 -43.68
N ALA A 32 83.87 1.35 -44.48
CA ALA A 32 84.37 0.04 -44.02
C ALA A 32 85.41 0.17 -42.89
N GLN A 33 86.29 1.17 -42.95
CA GLN A 33 87.25 1.47 -41.89
C GLN A 33 86.56 2.03 -40.64
N ILE A 34 85.56 2.91 -40.82
CA ILE A 34 84.74 3.47 -39.75
C ILE A 34 83.95 2.37 -39.01
N GLU A 35 83.37 1.41 -39.73
CA GLU A 35 82.61 0.31 -39.12
C GLU A 35 83.49 -0.65 -38.31
N GLN A 36 84.71 -0.92 -38.80
CA GLN A 36 85.67 -1.77 -38.09
C GLN A 36 86.13 -1.13 -36.77
N GLU A 37 86.36 0.18 -36.77
CA GLU A 37 86.78 0.92 -35.60
C GLU A 37 85.64 1.09 -34.56
N ILE A 38 84.40 1.32 -35.00
CA ILE A 38 83.22 1.47 -34.12
C ILE A 38 82.88 0.18 -33.37
N SER A 39 83.23 -0.99 -33.92
CA SER A 39 83.04 -2.28 -33.23
C SER A 39 83.69 -2.29 -31.84
N ASN A 40 84.84 -1.64 -31.70
CA ASN A 40 85.62 -1.57 -30.45
C ASN A 40 85.14 -0.49 -29.47
N ALA A 41 84.18 0.36 -29.85
CA ALA A 41 83.74 1.51 -29.04
C ALA A 41 83.00 1.12 -27.74
N ASP A 42 82.43 -0.09 -27.63
CA ASP A 42 81.76 -0.54 -26.39
C ASP A 42 82.77 -0.63 -25.23
N SER A 43 83.98 -1.11 -25.49
CA SER A 43 85.03 -1.23 -24.48
C SER A 43 85.45 0.13 -23.91
N LEU A 44 85.43 1.19 -24.72
CA LEU A 44 85.77 2.55 -24.31
C LEU A 44 84.63 3.19 -23.50
N PHE A 45 83.38 2.99 -23.91
CA PHE A 45 82.23 3.47 -23.12
C PHE A 45 82.12 2.74 -21.76
N ASP A 46 82.44 1.45 -21.73
CA ASP A 46 82.42 0.65 -20.50
C ASP A 46 83.60 1.00 -19.55
N GLN A 47 84.70 1.53 -20.08
CA GLN A 47 85.82 2.10 -19.30
C GLN A 47 85.54 3.53 -18.80
N GLY A 48 84.38 4.12 -19.11
CA GLY A 48 83.96 5.43 -18.62
C GLY A 48 84.38 6.61 -19.48
N TYR A 49 84.92 6.39 -20.69
CA TYR A 49 85.20 7.47 -21.63
C TYR A 49 83.90 8.15 -22.09
N ASP A 50 83.93 9.47 -22.16
CA ASP A 50 82.81 10.23 -22.69
C ASP A 50 82.76 10.20 -24.22
N PHE A 51 81.63 10.61 -24.78
CA PHE A 51 81.41 10.56 -26.23
C PHE A 51 82.41 11.38 -27.04
N ASN A 52 82.85 12.53 -26.51
CA ASN A 52 83.73 13.45 -27.24
C ASN A 52 85.17 12.91 -27.25
N GLN A 53 85.61 12.31 -26.14
CA GLN A 53 86.90 11.64 -26.04
C GLN A 53 86.99 10.45 -27.01
N VAL A 54 85.93 9.63 -27.07
CA VAL A 54 85.86 8.51 -28.00
C VAL A 54 85.89 9.00 -29.46
N PHE A 55 85.17 10.08 -29.78
CA PHE A 55 85.15 10.66 -31.12
C PHE A 55 86.52 11.16 -31.60
N GLU A 56 87.26 11.89 -30.75
CA GLU A 56 88.59 12.41 -31.11
C GLU A 56 89.63 11.29 -31.30
N ILE A 57 89.58 10.22 -30.49
CA ILE A 57 90.45 9.06 -30.65
C ILE A 57 90.25 8.43 -32.04
N PHE A 58 89.00 8.17 -32.44
CA PHE A 58 88.69 7.58 -33.73
C PHE A 58 89.04 8.49 -34.91
N LYS A 59 88.75 9.79 -34.79
CA LYS A 59 89.14 10.79 -35.80
C LYS A 59 90.65 10.81 -36.05
N SER A 60 91.46 10.72 -34.99
CA SER A 60 92.93 10.74 -35.09
C SER A 60 93.52 9.48 -35.74
N ASN A 61 92.89 8.31 -35.52
CA ASN A 61 93.36 7.04 -36.08
C ASN A 61 93.07 6.91 -37.58
N VAL A 62 91.87 7.32 -38.01
CA VAL A 62 91.48 7.31 -39.43
C VAL A 62 92.28 8.35 -40.25
N SER A 63 92.81 9.40 -39.62
CA SER A 63 93.62 10.42 -40.28
C SER A 63 95.10 10.03 -40.50
N ARG A 64 95.63 9.01 -39.81
CA ARG A 64 97.07 8.65 -39.86
C ARG A 64 97.48 7.75 -41.03
N ASN A 65 96.54 7.19 -41.78
CA ASN A 65 96.83 6.28 -42.91
C ASN A 65 96.95 6.97 -44.28
N GLN A 66 97.43 8.22 -44.33
CA GLN A 66 97.62 8.97 -45.58
C GLN A 66 99.10 8.96 -46.02
N THR A 67 99.47 8.06 -46.93
CA THR A 67 100.62 8.24 -47.82
C THR A 67 100.12 8.75 -49.18
N PRO A 68 100.56 9.91 -49.69
CA PRO A 68 100.23 10.36 -51.03
C PRO A 68 101.29 9.89 -52.03
N THR A 69 100.95 8.98 -52.93
CA THR A 69 101.69 8.75 -54.18
C THR A 69 100.82 9.12 -55.36
N TYR A 70 100.96 10.35 -55.86
CA TYR A 70 100.71 10.67 -57.27
C TYR A 70 101.71 11.75 -57.69
N LYS A 71 102.77 11.34 -58.39
CA LYS A 71 103.57 12.21 -59.27
C LYS A 71 103.01 12.04 -60.67
N GLU A 72 102.25 13.01 -61.14
CA GLU A 72 102.01 13.16 -62.58
C GLU A 72 103.25 13.78 -63.21
N PHE A 73 103.81 13.12 -64.21
CA PHE A 73 104.86 13.67 -65.09
C PHE A 73 104.21 14.42 -66.26
N PRO A 74 104.84 15.50 -66.77
CA PRO A 74 104.30 16.27 -67.87
C PRO A 74 104.48 15.54 -69.21
N THR A 75 103.42 15.58 -70.01
CA THR A 75 103.26 15.01 -71.34
C THR A 75 104.22 15.63 -72.38
N ARG A 76 104.82 14.78 -73.22
CA ARG A 76 105.46 15.21 -74.47
C ARG A 76 104.38 15.58 -75.51
N PRO A 77 104.61 16.60 -76.37
CA PRO A 77 103.66 17.03 -77.37
C PRO A 77 103.77 16.17 -78.64
N ASN A 78 102.66 16.09 -79.37
CA ASN A 78 102.46 15.44 -80.69
C ASN A 78 102.15 13.94 -80.69
N ALA A 79 100.91 13.61 -80.36
CA ALA A 79 100.12 12.69 -81.19
C ALA A 79 98.90 13.49 -81.67
N GLY A 80 98.64 13.44 -82.97
CA GLY A 80 97.68 14.28 -83.67
C GLY A 80 96.25 14.18 -83.13
N TYR A 81 95.41 15.11 -83.58
CA TYR A 81 93.96 15.00 -83.50
C TYR A 81 93.53 13.73 -84.24
N ASP A 82 93.45 12.62 -83.50
CA ASP A 82 92.85 11.38 -83.97
C ASP A 82 91.35 11.51 -83.75
N GLU A 83 90.61 11.75 -84.84
CA GLU A 83 89.16 11.88 -84.82
C GLU A 83 88.50 10.67 -84.15
N TRP A 84 89.13 9.49 -84.20
CA TRP A 84 88.68 8.28 -83.49
C TRP A 84 88.78 8.40 -81.97
N ALA A 85 89.82 9.04 -81.44
CA ALA A 85 89.91 9.32 -80.00
C ALA A 85 88.85 10.35 -79.57
N GLY A 86 88.46 11.27 -80.46
CA GLY A 86 87.32 12.16 -80.28
C GLY A 86 85.98 11.41 -80.26
N VAL A 87 85.78 10.44 -81.15
CA VAL A 87 84.59 9.57 -81.19
C VAL A 87 84.49 8.74 -79.92
N ILE A 88 85.58 8.12 -79.44
CA ILE A 88 85.57 7.33 -78.20
C ILE A 88 85.21 8.20 -76.98
N LYS A 89 85.80 9.40 -76.86
CA LYS A 89 85.44 10.35 -75.79
C LYS A 89 83.99 10.79 -75.87
N HIS A 90 83.48 11.06 -77.08
CA HIS A 90 82.07 11.42 -77.26
C HIS A 90 81.14 10.26 -76.90
N GLN A 91 81.52 9.02 -77.21
CA GLN A 91 80.76 7.82 -76.87
C GLN A 91 80.72 7.60 -75.35
N ASP A 92 81.83 7.84 -74.65
CA ASP A 92 81.89 7.83 -73.19
C ASP A 92 81.07 8.97 -72.57
N GLU A 93 81.06 10.16 -73.16
CA GLU A 93 80.22 11.29 -72.74
C GLU A 93 78.72 10.99 -72.92
N VAL A 94 78.33 10.41 -74.06
CA VAL A 94 76.96 9.96 -74.32
C VAL A 94 76.55 8.86 -73.34
N GLN A 95 77.43 7.90 -73.06
CA GLN A 95 77.17 6.84 -72.08
C GLN A 95 77.00 7.42 -70.66
N LYS A 96 77.88 8.34 -70.25
CA LYS A 96 77.76 9.04 -68.96
C LYS A 96 76.49 9.84 -68.86
N LEU A 97 76.06 10.52 -69.93
CA LEU A 97 74.80 11.26 -69.96
C LEU A 97 73.59 10.30 -69.87
N ALA A 98 73.64 9.15 -70.53
CA ALA A 98 72.61 8.12 -70.44
C ALA A 98 72.51 7.53 -69.03
N ASP A 99 73.64 7.25 -68.37
CA ASP A 99 73.68 6.75 -67.00
C ASP A 99 73.13 7.80 -66.01
N LEU A 100 73.44 9.08 -66.23
CA LEU A 100 72.92 10.19 -65.42
C LEU A 100 71.40 10.35 -65.62
N GLN A 101 70.92 10.26 -66.86
CA GLN A 101 69.49 10.26 -67.19
C GLN A 101 68.78 9.11 -66.49
N HIS A 102 69.35 7.91 -66.53
CA HIS A 102 68.80 6.73 -65.86
C HIS A 102 68.75 6.91 -64.34
N GLN A 103 69.79 7.47 -63.72
CA GLN A 103 69.78 7.80 -62.29
C GLN A 103 68.71 8.83 -61.95
N ILE A 104 68.55 9.88 -62.76
CA ILE A 104 67.48 10.88 -62.57
C ILE A 104 66.11 10.19 -62.62
N GLU A 105 65.84 9.37 -63.64
CA GLU A 105 64.58 8.62 -63.75
C GLU A 105 64.35 7.68 -62.56
N GLU A 106 65.38 7.00 -62.08
CA GLU A 106 65.28 6.14 -60.91
C GLU A 106 64.94 6.93 -59.63
N THR A 107 65.55 8.11 -59.45
CA THR A 107 65.26 8.98 -58.31
C THR A 107 63.85 9.56 -58.39
N GLU A 108 63.36 9.92 -59.57
CA GLU A 108 61.99 10.36 -59.76
C GLU A 108 60.98 9.24 -59.48
N LYS A 109 61.25 8.00 -59.94
CA LYS A 109 60.41 6.83 -59.62
C LYS A 109 60.35 6.59 -58.12
N LYS A 110 61.50 6.64 -57.42
CA LYS A 110 61.57 6.51 -55.95
C LYS A 110 60.81 7.64 -55.25
N LYS A 111 60.89 8.87 -55.75
CA LYS A 111 60.15 10.02 -55.20
C LYS A 111 58.64 9.85 -55.35
N ARG A 112 58.15 9.49 -56.55
CA ARG A 112 56.72 9.22 -56.79
C ARG A 112 56.19 8.09 -55.90
N TYR A 113 56.94 6.99 -55.79
CA TYR A 113 56.57 5.86 -54.94
C TYR A 113 56.50 6.27 -53.44
N LYS A 114 57.42 7.11 -52.98
CA LYS A 114 57.37 7.67 -51.62
C LYS A 114 56.12 8.54 -51.42
N GLU A 115 55.80 9.42 -52.38
CA GLU A 115 54.61 10.27 -52.32
C GLU A 115 53.31 9.44 -52.26
N GLU A 116 53.22 8.35 -53.03
CA GLU A 116 52.08 7.40 -52.97
C GLU A 116 51.97 6.73 -51.60
N LEU A 117 53.09 6.28 -51.02
CA LEU A 117 53.10 5.69 -49.68
C LEU A 117 52.68 6.69 -48.61
N ASP A 118 53.16 7.93 -48.69
CA ASP A 118 52.81 9.00 -47.76
C ASP A 118 51.31 9.35 -47.86
N GLN A 119 50.73 9.36 -49.07
CA GLN A 119 49.28 9.54 -49.27
C GLN A 119 48.46 8.42 -48.62
N ILE A 120 48.85 7.16 -48.80
CA ILE A 120 48.19 6.00 -48.19
C ILE A 120 48.27 6.07 -46.67
N MET A 121 49.45 6.43 -46.13
CA MET A 121 49.65 6.63 -44.69
C MET A 121 48.73 7.71 -44.12
N HIS A 122 48.66 8.86 -44.78
CA HIS A 122 47.79 9.96 -44.37
C HIS A 122 46.32 9.57 -44.39
N ALA A 123 45.86 8.90 -45.45
CA ALA A 123 44.48 8.42 -45.56
C ALA A 123 44.14 7.44 -44.44
N LYS A 124 45.04 6.50 -44.12
CA LYS A 124 44.85 5.52 -43.03
C LYS A 124 44.79 6.20 -41.66
N GLN A 125 45.60 7.23 -41.44
CA GLN A 125 45.62 7.99 -40.19
C GLN A 125 44.36 8.84 -40.01
N GLN A 126 43.88 9.47 -41.09
CA GLN A 126 42.60 10.19 -41.08
C GLN A 126 41.42 9.25 -40.82
N LEU A 127 41.39 8.07 -41.44
CA LEU A 127 40.36 7.07 -41.20
C LEU A 127 40.33 6.64 -39.73
N ARG A 128 41.50 6.33 -39.13
CA ARG A 128 41.60 6.00 -37.70
C ARG A 128 41.03 7.08 -36.80
N ARG A 129 41.42 8.34 -37.01
CA ARG A 129 40.89 9.48 -36.24
C ARG A 129 39.37 9.61 -36.40
N SER A 130 38.85 9.41 -37.61
CA SER A 130 37.41 9.49 -37.86
C SER A 130 36.62 8.39 -37.12
N ILE A 131 37.18 7.19 -37.03
CA ILE A 131 36.59 6.06 -36.28
C ILE A 131 36.63 6.37 -34.78
N GLU A 132 37.77 6.79 -34.24
CA GLU A 132 37.93 7.14 -32.82
C GLU A 132 36.97 8.25 -32.39
N VAL A 133 36.83 9.31 -33.21
CA VAL A 133 35.88 10.41 -32.93
C VAL A 133 34.45 9.88 -32.93
N ARG A 134 34.08 9.04 -33.90
CA ARG A 134 32.72 8.47 -33.98
C ARG A 134 32.41 7.56 -32.79
N GLU A 135 33.34 6.71 -32.39
CA GLU A 135 33.21 5.85 -31.20
C GLU A 135 33.08 6.68 -29.92
N SER A 136 33.88 7.74 -29.77
CA SER A 136 33.79 8.64 -28.61
C SER A 136 32.43 9.35 -28.51
N GLN A 137 31.88 9.79 -29.64
CA GLN A 137 30.56 10.42 -29.70
C GLN A 137 29.44 9.42 -29.38
N GLU A 138 29.55 8.18 -29.85
CA GLU A 138 28.60 7.11 -29.54
C GLU A 138 28.59 6.79 -28.03
N ILE A 139 29.76 6.73 -27.39
CA ILE A 139 29.91 6.52 -25.95
C ILE A 139 29.24 7.64 -25.15
N ILE A 140 29.50 8.90 -25.50
CA ILE A 140 28.87 10.07 -24.85
C ILE A 140 27.35 10.01 -25.00
N ARG A 141 26.85 9.67 -26.18
CA ARG A 141 25.41 9.55 -26.44
C ARG A 141 24.77 8.45 -25.59
N LEU A 142 25.41 7.28 -25.48
CA LEU A 142 24.94 6.18 -24.64
C LEU A 142 24.92 6.57 -23.15
N GLN A 143 25.89 7.35 -22.70
CA GLN A 143 25.94 7.84 -21.32
C GLN A 143 24.79 8.81 -21.03
N GLN A 144 24.51 9.76 -21.93
CA GLN A 144 23.34 10.66 -21.81
C GLN A 144 22.01 9.89 -21.79
N ILE A 145 21.89 8.80 -22.57
CA ILE A 145 20.68 7.96 -22.55
C ILE A 145 20.54 7.28 -21.18
N ARG A 146 21.63 6.75 -20.60
CA ARG A 146 21.62 6.15 -19.26
C ARG A 146 21.24 7.15 -18.17
N GLU A 147 21.77 8.37 -18.23
CA GLU A 147 21.44 9.44 -17.29
C GLU A 147 19.95 9.81 -17.35
N LYS A 148 19.42 10.05 -18.55
CA LYS A 148 17.99 10.32 -18.74
C LYS A 148 17.10 9.18 -18.24
N GLN A 149 17.53 7.93 -18.44
CA GLN A 149 16.80 6.76 -17.96
C GLN A 149 16.84 6.66 -16.43
N ALA A 150 17.97 7.00 -15.80
CA ALA A 150 18.09 7.07 -14.35
C ALA A 150 17.20 8.18 -13.75
N GLU A 151 17.18 9.37 -14.35
CA GLU A 151 16.30 10.47 -13.95
C GLU A 151 14.82 10.10 -14.07
N PHE A 152 14.44 9.46 -15.18
CA PHE A 152 13.08 8.96 -15.38
C PHE A 152 12.68 7.94 -14.32
N ASN A 153 13.55 6.99 -14.00
CA ASN A 153 13.29 5.98 -12.97
C ASN A 153 13.12 6.63 -11.59
N LYS A 154 13.98 7.60 -11.24
CA LYS A 154 13.90 8.33 -9.97
C LYS A 154 12.61 9.15 -9.85
N SER A 155 12.23 9.84 -10.93
CA SER A 155 10.97 10.58 -11.00
C SER A 155 9.76 9.66 -10.85
N ARG A 156 9.78 8.51 -11.52
CA ARG A 156 8.73 7.48 -11.40
C ARG A 156 8.63 6.91 -9.99
N GLU A 157 9.74 6.66 -9.33
CA GLU A 157 9.77 6.15 -7.95
C GLU A 157 9.18 7.18 -6.97
N ASN A 158 9.55 8.45 -7.10
CA ASN A 158 8.99 9.54 -6.31
C ASN A 158 7.47 9.68 -6.51
N TYR A 159 6.98 9.55 -7.75
CA TYR A 159 5.56 9.58 -8.05
C TYR A 159 4.81 8.40 -7.39
N ILE A 160 5.40 7.20 -7.40
CA ILE A 160 4.83 6.02 -6.72
C ILE A 160 4.77 6.24 -5.20
N LEU A 161 5.83 6.80 -4.60
CA LEU A 161 5.88 7.09 -3.17
C LEU A 161 4.83 8.14 -2.77
N GLN A 162 4.67 9.21 -3.54
CA GLN A 162 3.62 10.19 -3.31
C GLN A 162 2.23 9.58 -3.40
N ASN A 163 1.95 8.78 -4.44
CA ASN A 163 0.64 8.14 -4.58
C ASN A 163 0.34 7.15 -3.44
N ARG A 164 1.35 6.39 -2.98
CA ARG A 164 1.20 5.53 -1.79
C ARG A 164 0.85 6.34 -0.55
N ALA A 165 1.49 7.50 -0.35
CA ALA A 165 1.20 8.37 0.79
C ALA A 165 -0.22 8.96 0.73
N VAL A 166 -0.71 9.32 -0.46
CA VAL A 166 -2.09 9.80 -0.65
C VAL A 166 -3.11 8.71 -0.34
N VAL A 167 -2.92 7.49 -0.87
CA VAL A 167 -3.82 6.35 -0.61
C VAL A 167 -3.81 5.98 0.88
N ALA A 168 -2.65 5.99 1.52
CA ALA A 168 -2.55 5.72 2.97
C ALA A 168 -3.33 6.75 3.80
N ARG A 169 -3.27 8.05 3.44
CA ARG A 169 -4.08 9.09 4.09
C ARG A 169 -5.58 8.88 3.87
N GLN A 170 -6.00 8.56 2.65
CA GLN A 170 -7.42 8.29 2.35
C GLN A 170 -7.97 7.12 3.17
N ILE A 171 -7.22 6.02 3.28
CA ILE A 171 -7.62 4.88 4.13
C ILE A 171 -7.73 5.31 5.60
N GLN A 172 -6.78 6.12 6.09
CA GLN A 172 -6.81 6.62 7.46
C GLN A 172 -8.03 7.51 7.72
N ASP A 173 -8.35 8.41 6.79
CA ASP A 173 -9.51 9.31 6.89
C ASP A 173 -10.83 8.54 6.84
N GLU A 174 -10.95 7.53 5.96
CA GLU A 174 -12.12 6.63 5.92
C GLU A 174 -12.27 5.85 7.23
N THR A 175 -11.17 5.38 7.81
CA THR A 175 -11.19 4.65 9.09
C THR A 175 -11.65 5.56 10.24
N ILE A 176 -11.21 6.83 10.25
CA ILE A 176 -11.64 7.83 11.23
C ILE A 176 -13.13 8.14 11.05
N SER A 177 -13.59 8.31 9.81
CA SER A 177 -15.00 8.58 9.48
C SER A 177 -15.91 7.43 9.94
N GLN A 178 -15.55 6.17 9.64
CA GLN A 178 -16.28 4.99 10.12
C GLN A 178 -16.32 4.94 11.66
N ARG A 179 -15.21 5.25 12.33
CA ARG A 179 -15.15 5.28 13.79
C ARG A 179 -16.07 6.36 14.38
N GLN A 180 -16.14 7.54 13.75
CA GLN A 180 -17.06 8.61 14.16
C GLN A 180 -18.52 8.18 13.99
N GLN A 181 -18.88 7.53 12.88
CA GLN A 181 -20.24 7.01 12.67
C GLN A 181 -20.64 5.99 13.74
N VAL A 182 -19.74 5.07 14.11
CA VAL A 182 -20.01 4.09 15.19
C VAL A 182 -20.20 4.79 16.53
N LEU A 183 -19.38 5.80 16.85
CA LEU A 183 -19.54 6.58 18.08
C LEU A 183 -20.87 7.34 18.12
N GLU A 184 -21.29 7.90 16.99
CA GLU A 184 -22.56 8.62 16.87
C GLU A 184 -23.76 7.68 17.00
N GLN A 185 -23.69 6.48 16.41
CA GLN A 185 -24.69 5.42 16.62
C GLN A 185 -24.74 4.99 18.09
N GLN A 186 -23.61 4.78 18.75
CA GLN A 186 -23.57 4.43 20.18
C GLN A 186 -24.17 5.54 21.06
N LYS A 187 -23.90 6.81 20.73
CA LYS A 187 -24.49 7.95 21.45
C LYS A 187 -26.01 8.00 21.27
N SER A 188 -26.49 7.81 20.05
CA SER A 188 -27.93 7.74 19.74
C SER A 188 -28.63 6.59 20.47
N MET A 189 -28.01 5.40 20.51
CA MET A 189 -28.53 4.25 21.25
C MET A 189 -28.60 4.52 22.76
N LYS A 190 -27.54 5.07 23.36
CA LYS A 190 -27.55 5.45 24.79
C LYS A 190 -28.64 6.46 25.11
N GLN A 191 -28.89 7.42 24.22
CA GLN A 191 -29.94 8.40 24.41
C GLN A 191 -31.33 7.75 24.35
N ARG A 192 -31.57 6.82 23.42
CA ARG A 192 -32.82 6.03 23.38
C ARG A 192 -33.02 5.19 24.63
N GLU A 193 -31.97 4.51 25.11
CA GLU A 193 -32.01 3.75 26.37
C GLU A 193 -32.38 4.66 27.55
N GLN A 194 -31.77 5.85 27.66
CA GLN A 194 -32.13 6.83 28.69
C GLN A 194 -33.59 7.28 28.61
N GLU A 195 -34.10 7.55 27.40
CA GLU A 195 -35.49 7.91 27.19
C GLU A 195 -36.45 6.76 27.56
N GLU A 196 -36.11 5.52 27.25
CA GLU A 196 -36.89 4.35 27.65
C GLU A 196 -36.90 4.15 29.17
N TYR A 197 -35.74 4.25 29.83
CA TYR A 197 -35.66 4.19 31.29
C TYR A 197 -36.47 5.30 31.94
N GLN A 198 -36.42 6.53 31.40
CA GLN A 198 -37.21 7.64 31.92
C GLN A 198 -38.72 7.37 31.80
N ARG A 199 -39.17 6.84 30.65
CA ARG A 199 -40.57 6.43 30.45
C ARG A 199 -40.99 5.35 31.44
N GLN A 200 -40.15 4.35 31.70
CA GLN A 200 -40.44 3.30 32.68
C GLN A 200 -40.59 3.87 34.09
N ILE A 201 -39.68 4.75 34.51
CA ILE A 201 -39.76 5.44 35.81
C ILE A 201 -41.05 6.26 35.92
N ASP A 202 -41.43 6.98 34.86
CA ASP A 202 -42.65 7.79 34.86
C ASP A 202 -43.92 6.92 34.89
N GLU A 203 -43.91 5.75 34.24
CA GLU A 203 -44.99 4.77 34.36
C GLU A 203 -45.09 4.17 35.77
N GLU A 204 -43.96 3.82 36.39
CA GLU A 204 -43.93 3.33 37.77
C GLU A 204 -44.44 4.39 38.75
N ARG A 205 -44.04 5.65 38.58
CA ARG A 205 -44.56 6.78 39.37
C ARG A 205 -46.07 6.93 39.21
N LYS A 206 -46.60 6.80 37.99
CA LYS A 206 -48.05 6.83 37.75
C LYS A 206 -48.76 5.64 38.42
N LYS A 207 -48.20 4.43 38.35
CA LYS A 207 -48.76 3.23 39.01
C LYS A 207 -48.76 3.41 40.53
N LEU A 208 -47.66 3.91 41.10
CA LEU A 208 -47.53 4.19 42.53
C LEU A 208 -48.54 5.25 42.98
N SER A 209 -48.67 6.36 42.24
CA SER A 209 -49.67 7.40 42.53
C SER A 209 -51.09 6.83 42.55
N LYS A 210 -51.46 5.98 41.57
CA LYS A 210 -52.76 5.31 41.54
C LYS A 210 -52.97 4.37 42.73
N SER A 211 -51.92 3.65 43.14
CA SER A 211 -51.94 2.79 44.31
C SER A 211 -52.16 3.59 45.61
N VAL A 212 -51.44 4.70 45.78
CA VAL A 212 -51.60 5.60 46.93
C VAL A 212 -53.01 6.20 46.97
N ASP A 213 -53.56 6.60 45.83
CA ASP A 213 -54.93 7.12 45.76
C ASP A 213 -55.97 6.04 46.09
N ALA A 214 -55.75 4.80 45.65
CA ALA A 214 -56.60 3.66 45.99
C ALA A 214 -56.56 3.36 47.50
N GLU A 215 -55.38 3.38 48.10
CA GLU A 215 -55.19 3.19 49.54
C GLU A 215 -55.85 4.30 50.36
N LYS A 216 -55.68 5.57 49.96
CA LYS A 216 -56.39 6.70 50.59
C LYS A 216 -57.91 6.55 50.52
N ARG A 217 -58.46 6.09 49.39
CA ARG A 217 -59.90 5.81 49.25
C ARG A 217 -60.34 4.68 50.16
N TYR A 218 -59.56 3.60 50.24
CA TYR A 218 -59.83 2.48 51.13
C TYR A 218 -59.84 2.90 52.61
N ILE A 219 -58.83 3.65 53.06
CA ILE A 219 -58.76 4.18 54.43
C ILE A 219 -59.98 5.07 54.72
N LYS A 220 -60.33 5.97 53.80
CA LYS A 220 -61.50 6.85 53.95
C LYS A 220 -62.80 6.05 54.05
N SER A 221 -62.97 5.02 53.22
CA SER A 221 -64.14 4.12 53.28
C SER A 221 -64.22 3.41 54.63
N ARG A 222 -63.11 2.83 55.08
CA ARG A 222 -63.02 2.12 56.37
C ARG A 222 -63.32 3.05 57.55
N GLN A 223 -62.89 4.30 57.49
CA GLN A 223 -63.17 5.28 58.53
C GLN A 223 -64.65 5.69 58.56
N LEU A 224 -65.31 5.78 57.40
CA LEU A 224 -66.76 5.98 57.32
C LEU A 224 -67.52 4.79 57.89
N GLU A 225 -67.11 3.55 57.60
CA GLU A 225 -67.70 2.34 58.18
C GLU A 225 -67.58 2.32 59.71
N ILE A 226 -66.40 2.63 60.25
CA ILE A 226 -66.18 2.72 61.70
C ILE A 226 -67.06 3.81 62.32
N ASN A 227 -67.15 4.99 61.70
CA ASN A 227 -68.00 6.07 62.18
C ASN A 227 -69.49 5.67 62.17
N ASN A 228 -69.95 5.01 61.10
CA ASN A 228 -71.32 4.51 61.00
C ASN A 228 -71.60 3.42 62.06
N PHE A 229 -70.65 2.53 62.32
CA PHE A 229 -70.76 1.54 63.39
C PHE A 229 -70.86 2.22 64.76
N ASN A 230 -70.02 3.22 65.04
CA ASN A 230 -70.06 3.98 66.29
C ASN A 230 -71.38 4.74 66.46
N LEU A 231 -71.93 5.32 65.39
CA LEU A 231 -73.25 5.97 65.42
C LEU A 231 -74.37 4.96 65.73
N LYS A 232 -74.36 3.78 65.10
CA LYS A 232 -75.31 2.71 65.42
C LYS A 232 -75.19 2.25 66.87
N GLN A 233 -73.98 2.10 67.39
CA GLN A 233 -73.75 1.76 68.80
C GLN A 233 -74.29 2.83 69.76
N LEU A 234 -74.17 4.11 69.39
CA LEU A 234 -74.75 5.22 70.16
C LEU A 234 -76.28 5.20 70.12
N GLU A 235 -76.89 4.87 68.98
CA GLU A 235 -78.35 4.70 68.86
C GLU A 235 -78.84 3.53 69.72
N ILE A 236 -78.19 2.37 69.66
CA ILE A 236 -78.53 1.21 70.52
C ILE A 236 -78.47 1.60 71.99
N LYS A 237 -77.41 2.30 72.43
CA LYS A 237 -77.30 2.77 73.83
C LYS A 237 -78.39 3.78 74.22
N LYS A 238 -78.86 4.61 73.28
CA LYS A 238 -79.99 5.51 73.53
C LYS A 238 -81.29 4.74 73.68
N GLU A 239 -81.54 3.78 72.79
CA GLU A 239 -82.73 2.91 72.87
C GLU A 239 -82.74 2.08 74.16
N GLU A 240 -81.59 1.54 74.57
CA GLU A 240 -81.44 0.84 75.86
C GLU A 240 -81.78 1.76 77.04
N LYS A 241 -81.23 2.98 77.05
CA LYS A 241 -81.51 3.96 78.10
C LYS A 241 -82.97 4.41 78.13
N GLU A 242 -83.63 4.50 76.97
CA GLU A 242 -85.06 4.77 76.89
C GLU A 242 -85.89 3.60 77.40
N ARG A 243 -85.52 2.35 77.08
CA ARG A 243 -86.15 1.16 77.65
C ARG A 243 -85.96 1.06 79.16
N GLU A 244 -84.77 1.35 79.68
CA GLU A 244 -84.51 1.38 81.12
C GLU A 244 -85.41 2.42 81.81
N ARG A 245 -85.52 3.63 81.26
CA ARG A 245 -86.42 4.66 81.79
C ARG A 245 -87.89 4.24 81.74
N GLU A 246 -88.31 3.55 80.68
CA GLU A 246 -89.67 3.05 80.55
C GLU A 246 -89.95 1.91 81.52
N LEU A 247 -89.00 1.00 81.72
CA LEU A 247 -89.07 -0.04 82.73
C LEU A 247 -89.12 0.57 84.14
N ASP A 248 -88.30 1.58 84.45
CA ASP A 248 -88.35 2.30 85.73
C ASP A 248 -89.71 2.98 85.95
N ARG A 249 -90.31 3.56 84.91
CA ARG A 249 -91.68 4.09 84.96
C ARG A 249 -92.71 2.99 85.22
N GLN A 250 -92.56 1.82 84.59
CA GLN A 250 -93.43 0.68 84.84
C GLN A 250 -93.25 0.12 86.25
N TYR A 251 -92.01 0.02 86.75
CA TYR A 251 -91.74 -0.42 88.12
C TYR A 251 -92.28 0.56 89.15
N THR A 252 -92.09 1.86 88.96
CA THR A 252 -92.66 2.88 89.85
C THR A 252 -94.18 2.88 89.81
N LYS A 253 -94.79 2.79 88.63
CA LYS A 253 -96.24 2.62 88.48
C LYS A 253 -96.73 1.35 89.20
N ASN A 254 -96.10 0.21 88.97
CA ASN A 254 -96.42 -1.05 89.64
C ASN A 254 -96.21 -0.96 91.16
N ALA A 255 -95.23 -0.20 91.63
CA ALA A 255 -95.00 0.02 93.06
C ALA A 255 -96.10 0.90 93.67
N TYR A 256 -96.58 1.92 92.95
CA TYR A 256 -97.77 2.69 93.35
C TYR A 256 -99.03 1.83 93.31
N ASP A 257 -99.27 1.08 92.23
CA ASP A 257 -100.41 0.16 92.12
C ASP A 257 -100.36 -0.92 93.23
N PHE A 258 -99.17 -1.43 93.57
CA PHE A 258 -98.98 -2.34 94.69
C PHE A 258 -99.21 -1.65 96.03
N LYS A 259 -98.77 -0.40 96.20
CA LYS A 259 -99.01 0.38 97.43
C LYS A 259 -100.49 0.68 97.61
N ASP A 260 -101.20 1.07 96.56
CA ASP A 260 -102.63 1.35 96.58
C ASP A 260 -103.42 0.05 96.83
N ALA A 261 -103.07 -1.04 96.14
CA ALA A 261 -103.65 -2.36 96.41
C ALA A 261 -103.30 -2.87 97.81
N TYR A 262 -102.11 -2.54 98.34
CA TYR A 262 -101.71 -2.86 99.71
C TYR A 262 -102.44 -1.99 100.73
N GLU A 263 -102.70 -0.71 100.47
CA GLU A 263 -103.49 0.17 101.33
C GLU A 263 -104.97 -0.23 101.35
N GLU A 264 -105.53 -0.60 100.19
CA GLU A 264 -106.87 -1.16 100.09
C GLU A 264 -106.95 -2.51 100.81
N LYS A 265 -105.97 -3.41 100.58
CA LYS A 265 -105.85 -4.65 101.36
C LYS A 265 -105.55 -4.39 102.82
N ARG A 266 -104.87 -3.32 103.22
CA ARG A 266 -104.57 -2.97 104.61
C ARG A 266 -105.80 -2.41 105.30
N GLN A 267 -106.66 -1.68 104.61
CA GLN A 267 -107.97 -1.29 105.13
C GLN A 267 -108.85 -2.52 105.31
N ARG A 268 -108.98 -3.34 104.27
CA ARG A 268 -109.68 -4.64 104.36
C ARG A 268 -109.07 -5.55 105.42
N PHE A 269 -107.75 -5.59 105.54
CA PHE A 269 -107.03 -6.32 106.58
C PHE A 269 -107.19 -5.67 107.94
N LEU A 270 -107.30 -4.36 108.12
CA LEU A 270 -107.59 -3.80 109.45
C LEU A 270 -109.02 -4.15 109.89
N ASP A 271 -109.96 -4.21 108.94
CA ASP A 271 -111.33 -4.66 109.15
C ASP A 271 -111.41 -6.19 109.38
N GLU A 272 -110.60 -6.97 108.65
CA GLU A 272 -110.50 -8.42 108.79
C GLU A 272 -109.60 -8.83 109.96
N PHE A 273 -108.57 -8.07 110.35
CA PHE A 273 -107.63 -8.30 111.45
C PHE A 273 -108.27 -7.98 112.78
N ASN A 274 -109.17 -6.99 112.86
CA ASN A 274 -110.08 -6.88 114.01
C ASN A 274 -111.01 -8.11 114.13
N ASN A 275 -111.29 -8.81 113.02
CA ASN A 275 -112.07 -10.06 112.99
C ASN A 275 -111.20 -11.35 113.05
N PHE A 276 -109.90 -11.26 112.80
CA PHE A 276 -108.96 -12.38 112.61
C PHE A 276 -107.88 -12.41 113.69
N TYR A 277 -107.69 -11.36 114.50
CA TYR A 277 -106.99 -11.45 115.79
C TYR A 277 -107.73 -12.40 116.76
N ASN A 278 -109.01 -12.69 116.49
CA ASN A 278 -109.79 -13.74 117.14
C ASN A 278 -109.63 -15.15 116.52
N LYS A 279 -108.88 -15.30 115.41
CA LYS A 279 -108.77 -16.56 114.64
C LYS A 279 -107.35 -16.90 114.13
N PHE A 280 -106.35 -16.06 114.38
CA PHE A 280 -104.96 -16.24 113.92
C PHE A 280 -104.03 -16.90 114.96
N ASP A 281 -104.58 -17.45 116.04
CA ASP A 281 -103.83 -18.31 116.96
C ASP A 281 -103.68 -19.76 116.42
N GLU A 282 -104.36 -20.10 115.31
CA GLU A 282 -104.47 -21.50 114.86
C GLU A 282 -103.70 -21.90 113.59
N LEU A 283 -103.15 -20.97 112.79
CA LEU A 283 -102.69 -21.32 111.44
C LEU A 283 -101.27 -20.83 111.09
N GLN A 284 -100.40 -20.75 112.10
CA GLN A 284 -98.96 -20.61 111.91
C GLN A 284 -98.27 -21.98 111.74
N LYS A 285 -98.71 -22.81 110.77
CA LYS A 285 -97.99 -24.03 110.38
C LYS A 285 -98.11 -24.27 108.87
N SER A 286 -96.97 -24.13 108.19
CA SER A 286 -96.56 -24.84 106.96
C SER A 286 -96.22 -23.92 105.77
N ASN A 287 -94.91 -23.83 105.45
CA ASN A 287 -94.40 -23.20 104.25
C ASN A 287 -93.22 -24.00 103.66
N ASN A 288 -93.14 -24.01 102.31
CA ASN A 288 -91.98 -24.17 101.40
C ASN A 288 -91.37 -25.54 101.02
N PHE A 289 -91.14 -25.73 99.69
CA PHE A 289 -89.91 -26.18 98.95
C PHE A 289 -90.28 -26.34 97.43
N ASN A 290 -89.47 -26.14 96.37
CA ASN A 290 -88.10 -26.60 96.01
C ASN A 290 -87.65 -26.02 94.63
N ASN A 291 -86.35 -25.87 94.34
CA ASN A 291 -85.80 -25.76 92.96
C ASN A 291 -84.26 -25.85 92.88
N ILE A 292 -83.67 -27.00 92.49
CA ILE A 292 -82.26 -27.13 92.00
C ILE A 292 -82.14 -28.36 91.07
N THR A 293 -82.14 -28.18 89.74
CA THR A 293 -81.69 -29.16 88.71
C THR A 293 -81.39 -28.46 87.36
N SER A 294 -80.33 -27.63 87.26
CA SER A 294 -80.05 -26.86 86.01
C SER A 294 -78.57 -26.61 85.67
N ILE A 295 -77.59 -27.21 86.35
CA ILE A 295 -76.18 -26.80 86.20
C ILE A 295 -75.35 -27.78 85.33
N GLU A 296 -75.60 -29.09 85.38
CA GLU A 296 -74.78 -30.08 84.65
C GLU A 296 -75.01 -30.12 83.14
N ALA A 297 -76.19 -29.72 82.66
CA ALA A 297 -76.50 -29.71 81.22
C ALA A 297 -75.74 -28.63 80.45
N ARG A 298 -75.41 -27.50 81.10
CA ARG A 298 -74.71 -26.38 80.45
C ARG A 298 -73.23 -26.65 80.24
N ALA A 299 -72.57 -27.36 81.15
CA ALA A 299 -71.14 -27.62 81.07
C ALA A 299 -70.72 -28.49 79.87
N LYS A 300 -71.57 -29.45 79.45
CA LYS A 300 -71.29 -30.33 78.30
C LYS A 300 -71.45 -29.63 76.95
N GLU A 301 -72.29 -28.61 76.87
CA GLU A 301 -72.51 -27.86 75.63
C GLU A 301 -71.31 -26.95 75.30
N ASP A 302 -70.68 -26.37 76.31
CA ASP A 302 -69.53 -25.48 76.14
C ASP A 302 -68.25 -26.24 75.71
N GLU A 303 -68.07 -27.48 76.16
CA GLU A 303 -66.93 -28.32 75.77
C GLU A 303 -66.98 -28.72 74.28
N LEU A 304 -68.18 -29.07 73.78
CA LEU A 304 -68.39 -29.40 72.36
C LEU A 304 -68.14 -28.19 71.45
N LYS A 305 -68.58 -26.99 71.86
CA LYS A 305 -68.33 -25.74 71.12
C LYS A 305 -66.83 -25.41 71.05
N ALA A 306 -66.09 -25.64 72.13
CA ALA A 306 -64.65 -25.39 72.15
C ALA A 306 -63.88 -26.31 71.19
N LEU A 307 -64.23 -27.60 71.14
CA LEU A 307 -63.64 -28.58 70.22
C LEU A 307 -63.94 -28.25 68.75
N GLU A 308 -65.16 -27.80 68.44
CA GLU A 308 -65.54 -27.40 67.08
C GLU A 308 -64.76 -26.17 66.60
N ILE A 309 -64.58 -25.17 67.47
CA ILE A 309 -63.76 -23.97 67.16
C ILE A 309 -62.30 -24.36 66.90
N GLN A 310 -61.74 -25.27 67.70
CA GLN A 310 -60.37 -25.73 67.53
C GLN A 310 -60.17 -26.46 66.18
N ARG A 311 -61.09 -27.37 65.83
CA ARG A 311 -61.05 -28.10 64.56
C ARG A 311 -61.14 -27.16 63.35
N ASN A 312 -62.06 -26.21 63.36
CA ASN A 312 -62.23 -25.25 62.27
C ASN A 312 -60.98 -24.38 62.07
N ARG A 313 -60.28 -24.04 63.17
CA ARG A 313 -59.03 -23.27 63.10
C ARG A 313 -57.88 -24.10 62.49
N GLU A 314 -57.78 -25.38 62.80
CA GLU A 314 -56.78 -26.27 62.19
C GLU A 314 -57.04 -26.49 60.70
N GLU A 315 -58.29 -26.67 60.30
CA GLU A 315 -58.67 -26.80 58.88
C GLU A 315 -58.34 -25.53 58.09
N GLN A 316 -58.62 -24.33 58.64
CA GLN A 316 -58.24 -23.06 58.02
C GLN A 316 -56.72 -22.87 57.89
N LEU A 317 -55.94 -23.30 58.88
CA LEU A 317 -54.48 -23.21 58.82
C LEU A 317 -53.91 -24.13 57.73
N LYS A 318 -54.40 -25.38 57.64
CA LYS A 318 -54.02 -26.32 56.57
C LYS A 318 -54.38 -25.78 55.18
N GLN A 319 -55.54 -25.14 55.05
CA GLN A 319 -55.96 -24.55 53.78
C GLN A 319 -55.07 -23.37 53.35
N LYS A 320 -54.68 -22.49 54.29
CA LYS A 320 -53.72 -21.41 54.02
C LYS A 320 -52.33 -21.93 53.63
N GLU A 321 -51.86 -23.00 54.25
CA GLU A 321 -50.59 -23.63 53.86
C GLU A 321 -50.65 -24.24 52.45
N PHE A 322 -51.78 -24.87 52.11
CA PHE A 322 -52.01 -25.40 50.77
C PHE A 322 -52.03 -24.30 49.70
N GLU A 323 -52.76 -23.21 49.94
CA GLU A 323 -52.79 -22.04 49.05
C GLU A 323 -51.39 -21.42 48.87
N LYS A 324 -50.61 -21.33 49.95
CA LYS A 324 -49.23 -20.82 49.90
C LYS A 324 -48.33 -21.72 49.04
N ARG A 325 -48.43 -23.04 49.18
CA ARG A 325 -47.68 -24.00 48.34
C ARG A 325 -48.10 -23.92 46.87
N MET A 326 -49.40 -23.81 46.60
CA MET A 326 -49.90 -23.65 45.23
C MET A 326 -49.44 -22.33 44.59
N SER A 327 -49.42 -21.24 45.35
CA SER A 327 -48.89 -19.95 44.89
C SER A 327 -47.40 -20.05 44.53
N GLN A 328 -46.60 -20.73 45.36
CA GLN A 328 -45.18 -20.98 45.08
C GLN A 328 -44.99 -21.79 43.79
N ILE A 329 -45.70 -22.91 43.64
CA ILE A 329 -45.64 -23.75 42.42
C ILE A 329 -46.03 -22.95 41.18
N ASN A 330 -47.07 -22.12 41.26
CA ASN A 330 -47.50 -21.30 40.13
C ASN A 330 -46.47 -20.22 39.78
N SER A 331 -45.81 -19.62 40.78
CA SER A 331 -44.72 -18.65 40.56
C SER A 331 -43.49 -19.30 39.90
N GLU A 332 -43.16 -20.54 40.28
CA GLU A 332 -42.07 -21.31 39.66
C GLU A 332 -42.38 -21.70 38.21
N LYS A 333 -43.63 -22.09 37.93
CA LYS A 333 -44.07 -22.35 36.55
C LYS A 333 -43.99 -21.10 35.69
N PHE A 334 -44.49 -19.97 36.19
CA PHE A 334 -44.47 -18.70 35.47
C PHE A 334 -43.03 -18.21 35.19
N THR A 335 -42.13 -18.31 36.17
CA THR A 335 -40.71 -17.96 35.98
C THR A 335 -40.02 -18.88 34.97
N ARG A 336 -40.30 -20.19 34.98
CA ARG A 336 -39.80 -21.11 33.96
C ARG A 336 -40.33 -20.78 32.56
N GLU A 337 -41.60 -20.43 32.42
CA GLU A 337 -42.17 -20.01 31.13
C GLU A 337 -41.51 -18.74 30.59
N ILE A 338 -41.26 -17.75 31.44
CA ILE A 338 -40.53 -16.53 31.04
C ILE A 338 -39.10 -16.88 30.60
N LEU A 339 -38.39 -17.68 31.38
CA LEU A 339 -37.02 -18.10 31.03
C LEU A 339 -36.98 -18.85 29.69
N ASN A 340 -37.94 -19.74 29.45
CA ASN A 340 -38.03 -20.46 28.18
C ASN A 340 -38.30 -19.51 27.01
N LYS A 341 -39.18 -18.51 27.18
CA LYS A 341 -39.42 -17.48 26.16
C LYS A 341 -38.15 -16.67 25.87
N GLN A 342 -37.43 -16.23 26.89
CA GLN A 342 -36.17 -15.49 26.73
C GLN A 342 -35.08 -16.32 26.03
N ILE A 343 -34.97 -17.61 26.35
CA ILE A 343 -34.05 -18.53 25.65
C ILE A 343 -34.43 -18.65 24.18
N GLN A 344 -35.72 -18.80 23.88
CA GLN A 344 -36.20 -18.93 22.51
C GLN A 344 -36.01 -17.65 21.70
N GLU A 345 -36.24 -16.47 22.28
CA GLU A 345 -35.96 -15.18 21.67
C GLU A 345 -34.47 -15.02 21.36
N ARG A 346 -33.59 -15.39 22.32
CA ARG A 346 -32.14 -15.36 22.11
C ARG A 346 -31.69 -16.31 21.00
N GLN A 347 -32.26 -17.52 20.92
CA GLN A 347 -31.97 -18.45 19.83
C GLN A 347 -32.43 -17.91 18.48
N ASN A 348 -33.60 -17.27 18.41
CA ASN A 348 -34.09 -16.65 17.19
C ASN A 348 -33.22 -15.47 16.75
N ALA A 349 -32.74 -14.65 17.70
CA ALA A 349 -31.80 -13.57 17.42
C ALA A 349 -30.48 -14.10 16.84
N LEU A 350 -29.92 -15.17 17.44
CA LEU A 350 -28.70 -15.81 16.93
C LEU A 350 -28.89 -16.41 15.53
N LYS A 351 -30.06 -17.00 15.25
CA LYS A 351 -30.37 -17.52 13.90
C LYS A 351 -30.47 -16.40 12.86
N LYS A 352 -31.14 -15.29 13.18
CA LYS A 352 -31.21 -14.12 12.30
C LYS A 352 -29.83 -13.54 12.03
N GLN A 353 -29.00 -13.40 13.06
CA GLN A 353 -27.62 -12.93 12.90
C GLN A 353 -26.81 -13.87 11.99
N ALA A 354 -26.93 -15.19 12.16
CA ALA A 354 -26.25 -16.15 11.29
C ALA A 354 -26.74 -16.11 9.84
N GLU A 355 -28.01 -15.81 9.59
CA GLU A 355 -28.55 -15.62 8.24
C GLU A 355 -28.04 -14.31 7.60
N GLU A 356 -27.97 -13.23 8.36
CA GLU A 356 -27.40 -11.95 7.93
C GLU A 356 -25.90 -12.09 7.59
N ASP A 357 -25.13 -12.77 8.45
CA ASP A 357 -23.71 -13.05 8.23
C ASP A 357 -23.48 -13.89 6.96
N ARG A 358 -24.34 -14.89 6.72
CA ARG A 358 -24.30 -15.70 5.49
C ARG A 358 -24.59 -14.87 4.25
N LYS A 359 -25.60 -13.99 4.30
CA LYS A 359 -25.95 -13.11 3.19
C LYS A 359 -24.81 -12.14 2.89
N TYR A 360 -24.21 -11.55 3.93
CA TYR A 360 -23.05 -10.67 3.77
C TYR A 360 -21.84 -11.41 3.16
N ALA A 361 -21.58 -12.65 3.59
CA ALA A 361 -20.52 -13.48 3.00
C ALA A 361 -20.78 -13.80 1.51
N GLN A 362 -22.04 -14.05 1.13
CA GLN A 362 -22.42 -14.24 -0.28
C GLN A 362 -22.21 -12.96 -1.11
N ASP A 363 -22.62 -11.80 -0.60
CA ASP A 363 -22.40 -10.51 -1.27
C ASP A 363 -20.91 -10.23 -1.51
N ILE A 364 -20.04 -10.59 -0.56
CA ILE A 364 -18.58 -10.49 -0.74
C ILE A 364 -18.09 -11.43 -1.85
N LEU A 365 -18.56 -12.68 -1.88
CA LEU A 365 -18.16 -13.64 -2.91
C LEU A 365 -18.61 -13.20 -4.32
N GLU A 366 -19.82 -12.66 -4.45
CA GLU A 366 -20.30 -12.12 -5.73
C GLU A 366 -19.49 -10.91 -6.18
N LYS A 367 -19.15 -9.99 -5.25
CA LYS A 367 -18.25 -8.86 -5.54
C LYS A 367 -16.85 -9.31 -5.95
N GLN A 368 -16.30 -10.35 -5.32
CA GLN A 368 -15.01 -10.91 -5.72
C GLN A 368 -15.08 -11.53 -7.12
N LYS A 369 -16.17 -12.24 -7.43
CA LYS A 369 -16.37 -12.85 -8.74
C LYS A 369 -16.48 -11.79 -9.84
N SER A 370 -17.28 -10.74 -9.63
CA SER A 370 -17.43 -9.65 -10.61
C SER A 370 -16.12 -8.88 -10.83
N LEU A 371 -15.35 -8.63 -9.77
CA LEU A 371 -13.99 -8.06 -9.89
C LEU A 371 -13.07 -8.96 -10.73
N SER A 372 -13.13 -10.29 -10.51
CA SER A 372 -12.31 -11.23 -11.29
C SER A 372 -12.69 -11.26 -12.77
N GLU A 373 -13.99 -11.18 -13.09
CA GLU A 373 -14.49 -11.13 -14.47
C GLU A 373 -14.07 -9.83 -15.16
N ASN A 374 -14.15 -8.69 -14.47
CA ASN A 374 -13.68 -7.40 -14.98
C ASN A 374 -12.17 -7.41 -15.29
N VAL A 375 -11.34 -7.97 -14.41
CA VAL A 375 -9.89 -8.11 -14.63
C VAL A 375 -9.59 -8.97 -15.86
N ILE A 376 -10.35 -10.05 -16.09
CA ILE A 376 -10.20 -10.89 -17.28
C ILE A 376 -10.57 -10.10 -18.55
N GLN A 377 -11.68 -9.35 -18.53
CA GLN A 377 -12.10 -8.52 -19.66
C GLN A 377 -11.08 -7.43 -19.98
N GLU A 378 -10.56 -6.71 -18.99
CA GLU A 378 -9.50 -5.71 -19.18
C GLU A 378 -8.25 -6.33 -19.83
N ARG A 379 -7.88 -7.55 -19.41
CA ARG A 379 -6.74 -8.27 -19.98
C ARG A 379 -6.97 -8.64 -21.45
N ILE A 380 -8.19 -8.99 -21.82
CA ILE A 380 -8.58 -9.25 -23.22
C ILE A 380 -8.46 -7.96 -24.03
N GLN A 381 -9.03 -6.85 -23.56
CA GLN A 381 -8.94 -5.55 -24.24
C GLN A 381 -7.49 -5.08 -24.41
N MET A 382 -6.64 -5.27 -23.41
CA MET A 382 -5.22 -4.94 -23.50
C MET A 382 -4.48 -5.79 -24.54
N ARG A 383 -4.83 -7.08 -24.67
CA ARG A 383 -4.29 -7.95 -25.73
C ARG A 383 -4.74 -7.51 -27.11
N GLU A 384 -5.99 -7.07 -27.26
CA GLU A 384 -6.49 -6.54 -28.54
C GLU A 384 -5.77 -5.25 -28.93
N LYS A 385 -5.63 -4.29 -28.01
CA LYS A 385 -4.83 -3.07 -28.23
C LYS A 385 -3.38 -3.38 -28.63
N GLN A 386 -2.75 -4.37 -27.99
CA GLN A 386 -1.42 -4.83 -28.36
C GLN A 386 -1.36 -5.42 -29.78
N LYS A 387 -2.37 -6.21 -30.17
CA LYS A 387 -2.48 -6.76 -31.54
C LYS A 387 -2.63 -5.64 -32.57
N GLU A 388 -3.49 -4.66 -32.31
CA GLU A 388 -3.68 -3.50 -33.19
C GLU A 388 -2.40 -2.68 -33.34
N TYR A 389 -1.72 -2.41 -32.22
CA TYR A 389 -0.43 -1.71 -32.23
C TYR A 389 0.62 -2.46 -33.04
N LEU A 390 0.75 -3.78 -32.85
CA LEU A 390 1.66 -4.61 -33.64
C LEU A 390 1.31 -4.59 -35.14
N LYS A 391 0.03 -4.61 -35.48
CA LYS A 391 -0.43 -4.51 -36.88
C LYS A 391 -0.04 -3.15 -37.49
N SER A 392 -0.24 -2.07 -36.75
CA SER A 392 0.17 -0.71 -37.15
C SER A 392 1.68 -0.61 -37.33
N LEU A 393 2.47 -1.11 -36.37
CA LEU A 393 3.93 -1.11 -36.45
C LEU A 393 4.44 -1.90 -37.67
N LYS A 394 3.88 -3.09 -37.93
CA LYS A 394 4.21 -3.88 -39.12
C LYS A 394 3.89 -3.13 -40.42
N ALA A 395 2.76 -2.41 -40.47
CA ALA A 395 2.41 -1.59 -41.63
C ALA A 395 3.40 -0.41 -41.81
N GLN A 396 3.81 0.25 -40.73
CA GLN A 396 4.81 1.33 -40.78
C GLN A 396 6.18 0.82 -41.25
N ILE A 397 6.62 -0.34 -40.78
CA ILE A 397 7.88 -0.96 -41.23
C ILE A 397 7.80 -1.25 -42.73
N LYS A 398 6.71 -1.88 -43.19
CA LYS A 398 6.51 -2.18 -44.62
C LYS A 398 6.50 -0.89 -45.47
N ASN A 399 5.85 0.17 -45.00
CA ASN A 399 5.85 1.46 -45.70
C ASN A 399 7.25 2.06 -45.77
N LYS A 400 8.04 2.01 -44.68
CA LYS A 400 9.44 2.46 -44.71
C LYS A 400 10.32 1.63 -45.64
N GLU A 401 10.08 0.32 -45.76
CA GLU A 401 10.78 -0.52 -46.72
C GLU A 401 10.43 -0.14 -48.17
N ILE A 402 9.15 0.16 -48.44
CA ILE A 402 8.69 0.67 -49.75
C ILE A 402 9.34 2.03 -50.04
N GLU A 403 9.32 2.97 -49.09
CA GLU A 403 10.00 4.26 -49.23
C GLU A 403 11.49 4.09 -49.51
N LYS A 404 12.16 3.19 -48.79
CA LYS A 404 13.58 2.89 -49.01
C LYS A 404 13.81 2.36 -50.41
N ARG A 405 12.99 1.43 -50.90
CA ARG A 405 13.07 0.93 -52.29
C ARG A 405 12.82 2.03 -53.32
N ASN A 406 11.82 2.88 -53.08
CA ASN A 406 11.49 3.99 -53.97
C ASN A 406 12.62 5.03 -54.04
N ARG A 407 13.35 5.28 -52.94
CA ARG A 407 14.54 6.17 -52.96
C ARG A 407 15.68 5.67 -53.85
N TYR A 408 15.78 4.36 -54.07
CA TYR A 408 16.80 3.77 -54.94
C TYR A 408 16.28 3.48 -56.35
N ALA A 409 14.98 3.60 -56.57
CA ALA A 409 14.38 3.44 -57.88
C ALA A 409 14.44 4.78 -58.62
N MET A 410 14.87 4.77 -59.87
CA MET A 410 14.71 5.94 -60.74
C MET A 410 13.24 6.35 -60.78
N ASN A 411 13.01 7.66 -60.67
CA ASN A 411 11.70 8.25 -60.87
C ASN A 411 11.24 8.03 -62.32
N GLU A 412 9.92 8.09 -62.54
CA GLU A 412 9.33 7.73 -63.84
C GLU A 412 9.81 8.65 -64.98
N GLU A 413 10.10 9.91 -64.68
CA GLU A 413 10.73 10.87 -65.59
C GLU A 413 12.18 10.50 -65.93
N GLU A 414 12.97 10.11 -64.92
CA GLU A 414 14.35 9.62 -65.12
C GLU A 414 14.37 8.32 -65.93
N ARG A 415 13.40 7.42 -65.72
CA ARG A 415 13.24 6.21 -66.52
C ARG A 415 12.88 6.51 -67.97
N LYS A 416 12.05 7.52 -68.23
CA LYS A 416 11.70 7.93 -69.61
C LYS A 416 12.92 8.47 -70.34
N ILE A 417 13.72 9.31 -69.68
CA ILE A 417 14.96 9.87 -70.24
C ILE A 417 15.98 8.74 -70.50
N ASN A 418 16.15 7.83 -69.55
CA ASN A 418 17.14 6.76 -69.66
C ASN A 418 16.64 5.52 -70.43
N ARG A 419 15.40 5.54 -70.96
CA ARG A 419 14.80 4.38 -71.65
C ARG A 419 15.53 4.04 -72.93
N GLU A 420 15.83 5.06 -73.72
CA GLU A 420 16.54 4.93 -75.00
C GLU A 420 17.97 4.42 -74.76
N ASP A 421 18.65 4.94 -73.73
CA ASP A 421 20.01 4.52 -73.35
C ASP A 421 20.06 3.07 -72.83
N ILE A 422 19.08 2.66 -72.01
CA ILE A 422 18.99 1.28 -71.50
C ILE A 422 18.66 0.30 -72.64
N GLU A 423 17.77 0.66 -73.55
CA GLU A 423 17.44 -0.16 -74.72
C GLU A 423 18.60 -0.26 -75.72
N ALA A 424 19.37 0.81 -75.90
CA ALA A 424 20.59 0.82 -76.71
C ALA A 424 21.69 -0.08 -76.11
N PHE A 425 21.87 -0.02 -74.78
CA PHE A 425 22.80 -0.89 -74.05
C PHE A 425 22.40 -2.37 -74.13
N GLN A 426 21.11 -2.70 -73.93
CA GLN A 426 20.60 -4.07 -74.01
C GLN A 426 20.68 -4.66 -75.43
N LYS A 427 20.55 -3.83 -76.47
CA LYS A 427 20.70 -4.26 -77.87
C LYS A 427 22.16 -4.33 -78.34
N GLY A 428 23.13 -4.11 -77.46
CA GLY A 428 24.56 -4.24 -77.76
C GLY A 428 25.12 -3.16 -78.68
N ALA A 429 24.36 -2.10 -78.96
CA ALA A 429 24.79 -0.99 -79.81
C ALA A 429 25.48 0.09 -78.96
N LEU A 430 26.73 -0.14 -78.56
CA LEU A 430 27.54 0.86 -77.87
C LEU A 430 28.02 1.95 -78.85
N GLN A 431 27.28 3.06 -78.94
CA GLN A 431 27.87 4.39 -79.14
C GLN A 431 27.45 5.26 -77.95
N LEU A 432 28.23 5.16 -76.86
CA LEU A 432 28.07 5.97 -75.66
C LEU A 432 28.53 7.40 -75.96
N HIS A 433 27.58 8.31 -76.20
CA HIS A 433 27.86 9.74 -76.05
C HIS A 433 28.00 10.06 -74.55
N SER A 434 29.24 10.26 -74.10
CA SER A 434 29.58 10.61 -72.73
C SER A 434 28.96 11.96 -72.32
N LYS A 435 27.81 11.94 -71.65
CA LYS A 435 27.42 13.03 -70.76
C LYS A 435 27.72 12.60 -69.33
N VAL A 436 28.78 13.20 -68.78
CA VAL A 436 29.19 13.01 -67.38
C VAL A 436 28.06 13.53 -66.47
N PRO A 437 27.63 12.78 -65.45
CA PRO A 437 26.65 13.26 -64.49
C PRO A 437 27.24 14.46 -63.72
N GLY A 438 26.63 15.65 -63.87
CA GLY A 438 26.97 16.85 -63.11
C GLY A 438 27.40 18.08 -63.93
N TYR A 439 27.49 18.01 -65.25
CA TYR A 439 27.84 19.18 -66.08
C TYR A 439 26.59 19.75 -66.78
N ILE A 440 26.07 20.85 -66.24
CA ILE A 440 25.08 21.70 -66.91
C ILE A 440 25.86 22.81 -67.61
N SER A 441 25.95 22.77 -68.94
CA SER A 441 26.37 23.93 -69.71
C SER A 441 25.19 24.89 -69.83
N SER A 442 25.23 26.01 -69.12
CA SER A 442 24.38 27.16 -69.43
C SER A 442 25.22 28.44 -69.37
N PRO A 443 25.26 29.25 -70.43
CA PRO A 443 25.80 30.60 -70.40
C PRO A 443 24.68 31.57 -69.95
N TYR A 444 25.05 32.61 -69.20
CA TYR A 444 24.20 33.72 -68.73
C TYR A 444 23.15 33.41 -67.65
N SER A 445 23.45 33.77 -66.40
CA SER A 445 23.09 35.10 -65.87
C SER A 445 23.32 35.13 -64.35
N MET A 446 24.08 36.12 -63.91
CA MET A 446 24.09 36.57 -62.52
C MET A 446 22.72 37.15 -62.18
N ILE A 447 22.23 36.93 -60.94
CA ILE A 447 21.54 37.90 -60.07
C ILE A 447 21.42 37.28 -58.66
N PRO A 448 21.49 38.08 -57.59
CA PRO A 448 22.00 37.68 -56.28
C PRO A 448 20.92 37.23 -55.30
N ALA A 449 21.37 36.53 -54.25
CA ALA A 449 20.57 36.12 -53.11
C ALA A 449 19.89 37.30 -52.43
N GLN A 450 18.55 37.38 -52.55
CA GLN A 450 17.72 38.18 -51.66
C GLN A 450 17.25 37.33 -50.50
N SER A 451 17.41 37.93 -49.32
CA SER A 451 17.04 37.49 -48.00
C SER A 451 15.54 37.51 -47.73
N SER A 452 15.14 36.72 -46.73
CA SER A 452 14.06 36.98 -45.74
C SER A 452 12.62 36.51 -46.10
N PRO A 453 11.66 36.45 -45.15
CA PRO A 453 11.64 35.75 -43.84
C PRO A 453 10.25 35.11 -43.48
N TYR A 454 10.14 34.50 -42.29
CA TYR A 454 8.93 34.18 -41.48
C TYR A 454 8.11 32.88 -41.68
N HIS A 455 8.03 32.15 -40.55
CA HIS A 455 6.87 31.49 -39.89
C HIS A 455 6.10 30.37 -40.64
N SER A 456 5.81 29.23 -40.01
CA SER A 456 4.88 29.18 -38.89
C SER A 456 5.04 27.97 -37.97
N ARG A 457 4.66 28.20 -36.71
CA ARG A 457 4.46 27.24 -35.63
C ARG A 457 3.34 26.26 -35.98
N GLY A 458 3.59 24.97 -35.78
CA GLY A 458 2.55 23.95 -35.62
C GLY A 458 2.60 23.40 -34.20
N ASN A 459 1.67 23.82 -33.35
CA ASN A 459 1.41 23.27 -32.02
C ASN A 459 1.06 21.77 -32.14
N LEU A 460 1.80 20.92 -31.44
CA LEU A 460 1.40 19.54 -31.16
C LEU A 460 0.98 19.47 -29.69
N GLU A 461 -0.33 19.49 -29.47
CA GLU A 461 -0.94 19.17 -28.18
C GLU A 461 -0.57 17.75 -27.76
N LEU A 462 0.22 17.66 -26.69
CA LEU A 462 0.46 16.43 -25.96
C LEU A 462 -0.82 16.05 -25.20
N LYS A 463 -1.62 15.16 -25.79
CA LYS A 463 -2.63 14.41 -25.04
C LYS A 463 -1.91 13.47 -24.07
N LEU A 464 -1.90 13.85 -22.80
CA LEU A 464 -1.49 13.02 -21.67
C LEU A 464 -2.41 11.80 -21.58
N TYR A 465 -1.94 10.66 -22.07
CA TYR A 465 -2.54 9.36 -21.79
C TYR A 465 -1.74 8.72 -20.65
N ASN A 466 -2.38 8.59 -19.49
CA ASN A 466 -1.83 7.99 -18.29
C ASN A 466 -2.21 6.49 -18.26
N PRO A 467 -1.26 5.55 -18.27
CA PRO A 467 -1.52 4.18 -17.82
C PRO A 467 -0.66 3.90 -16.59
N SER A 468 -1.22 4.12 -15.39
CA SER A 468 -0.66 3.55 -14.17
C SER A 468 -0.85 2.03 -14.20
N LEU A 469 0.28 1.34 -14.10
CA LEU A 469 0.44 -0.12 -14.14
C LEU A 469 -0.26 -0.86 -13.00
N ASN A 470 -0.88 -1.99 -13.38
CA ASN A 470 -0.90 -3.24 -12.64
C ASN A 470 0.50 -3.58 -12.07
N GLN A 471 0.63 -3.62 -10.75
CA GLN A 471 1.78 -4.20 -10.05
C GLN A 471 1.54 -5.70 -9.86
N SER A 472 2.32 -6.53 -10.56
CA SER A 472 2.42 -7.96 -10.30
C SER A 472 3.31 -8.17 -9.07
N PHE A 473 2.72 -8.56 -7.94
CA PHE A 473 3.47 -9.05 -6.79
C PHE A 473 4.03 -10.44 -7.11
N SER A 474 5.35 -10.54 -7.25
CA SER A 474 6.07 -11.80 -7.15
C SER A 474 6.64 -11.89 -5.73
N SER A 475 5.94 -12.63 -4.87
CA SER A 475 6.40 -12.93 -3.51
C SER A 475 7.24 -14.20 -3.52
N SER A 476 8.55 -14.04 -3.47
CA SER A 476 9.51 -15.10 -3.12
C SER A 476 9.36 -15.45 -1.65
N ARG A 477 8.68 -16.57 -1.34
CA ARG A 477 8.49 -17.08 0.01
C ARG A 477 9.70 -17.93 0.42
N SER A 478 10.66 -17.36 1.16
CA SER A 478 11.65 -18.15 1.89
C SER A 478 11.03 -18.65 3.20
N MET A 479 10.87 -19.96 3.29
CA MET A 479 10.48 -20.67 4.50
C MET A 479 11.75 -21.05 5.26
N THR A 480 12.05 -20.36 6.36
CA THR A 480 12.98 -20.86 7.38
C THR A 480 12.17 -21.32 8.60
N PRO A 481 12.38 -22.54 9.11
CA PRO A 481 11.65 -23.03 10.27
C PRO A 481 12.27 -22.44 11.55
N ILE A 482 11.47 -21.71 12.33
CA ILE A 482 11.87 -21.24 13.65
C ILE A 482 11.76 -22.42 14.62
N ARG A 483 12.92 -22.82 15.13
CA ARG A 483 13.09 -23.78 16.23
C ARG A 483 12.33 -23.32 17.46
N SER A 484 11.64 -24.27 18.08
CA SER A 484 11.11 -24.23 19.42
C SER A 484 12.21 -23.94 20.45
N THR A 485 11.95 -22.98 21.34
CA THR A 485 12.59 -22.93 22.66
C THR A 485 11.53 -22.67 23.72
N SER A 486 11.48 -23.61 24.65
CA SER A 486 10.81 -23.58 25.95
C SER A 486 11.10 -22.30 26.73
N LEU A 487 10.07 -21.72 27.37
CA LEU A 487 10.28 -20.91 28.56
C LEU A 487 9.33 -21.36 29.66
N ALA A 488 9.93 -21.49 30.84
CA ALA A 488 9.42 -22.14 32.02
C ALA A 488 8.38 -21.29 32.77
N ARG A 489 7.54 -22.05 33.50
CA ARG A 489 6.98 -21.76 34.83
C ARG A 489 7.47 -20.48 35.49
N TYR A 490 6.54 -19.62 35.91
CA TYR A 490 6.36 -19.13 37.29
C TYR A 490 4.98 -18.44 37.36
N GLY A 491 4.08 -18.93 38.18
CA GLY A 491 3.50 -18.08 39.22
C GLY A 491 2.15 -18.61 39.70
N ASN A 492 2.19 -19.37 40.80
CA ASN A 492 1.10 -19.46 41.76
C ASN A 492 0.73 -18.05 42.24
N ASN A 493 -0.56 -17.74 42.28
CA ASN A 493 -1.28 -17.26 43.46
C ASN A 493 -2.75 -17.08 43.05
N VAL A 494 -3.64 -17.92 43.58
CA VAL A 494 -4.49 -17.59 44.73
C VAL A 494 -5.29 -16.31 44.47
N LEU A 495 -6.59 -16.48 44.22
CA LEU A 495 -7.63 -15.72 44.91
C LEU A 495 -8.93 -16.52 44.83
N LYS A 496 -9.26 -17.16 45.95
CA LYS A 496 -10.62 -17.44 46.37
C LYS A 496 -11.34 -16.10 46.53
N PHE A 497 -12.53 -15.96 45.96
CA PHE A 497 -13.75 -15.51 46.63
C PHE A 497 -14.95 -16.07 45.87
#